data_AF-A0A9W4L2P8-F1
#
_entry.id   AF-A0A9W4L2P8-F1
#
_cell.length_a   1.000
_cell.length_b   1.000
_cell.length_c   1.000
_cell.angle_alpha   90.00
_cell.angle_beta   90.00
_cell.angle_gamma   90.00
#
_symmetry.space_group_name_H-M   'P 1'
#
loop_
_entity.id
_entity.type
_entity.pdbx_description
1 polymer ?
#
loop_
_entity_poly.entity_id
_entity_poly.type
_entity_poly.pdbx_seq_one_letter_code
_entity_poly.pdbx_strand_id
1 'polypeptide(L)'
;MRQHFEQDLSREDIFRMIVKHLDVFPLTSLEAIREVIRSSLNQRGLIGGMTTQTGAATYNRKISDQDIQLINDCICDLLNSRVIQPGINEVNQDLPWISVFDKEKLETYLK
;
A
#
# COMPACT_ATOMS: atom_id res chain seq x y z
N MET A 1 16.66 20.21 20.74
CA MET A 1 16.32 20.17 19.31
C MET A 1 15.62 18.85 19.06
N ARG A 2 14.31 18.87 18.86
CA ARG A 2 13.51 17.66 18.56
C ARG A 2 13.79 17.29 17.11
N GLN A 3 14.42 16.14 16.88
CA GLN A 3 14.55 15.60 15.54
C GLN A 3 13.14 15.24 15.06
N HIS A 4 12.69 15.93 14.01
CA HIS A 4 11.47 15.59 13.27
C HIS A 4 11.61 14.16 12.76
N PHE A 5 10.91 13.21 13.38
CA PHE A 5 10.63 11.90 12.81
C PHE A 5 9.48 12.05 11.80
N GLU A 6 9.67 12.88 10.78
CA GLU A 6 8.79 12.93 9.60
C GLU A 6 9.45 12.07 8.52
N GLN A 7 9.40 10.74 8.71
CA GLN A 7 9.29 9.85 7.56
C GLN A 7 7.80 9.63 7.33
N ASP A 8 7.12 10.67 6.86
CA ASP A 8 5.81 10.51 6.25
C ASP A 8 5.98 9.59 5.04
N LEU A 9 5.14 8.56 4.91
CA LEU A 9 5.20 7.70 3.73
C LEU A 9 4.97 8.55 2.50
N SER A 10 5.94 8.55 1.60
CA SER A 10 5.76 9.22 0.32
C SER A 10 4.80 8.40 -0.56
N ARG A 11 4.14 9.09 -1.49
CA ARG A 11 3.39 8.43 -2.57
C ARG A 11 4.25 7.38 -3.28
N GLU A 12 5.52 7.69 -3.51
CA GLU A 12 6.47 6.80 -4.19
C GLU A 12 6.75 5.53 -3.38
N ASP A 13 6.82 5.61 -2.05
CA ASP A 13 6.97 4.44 -1.19
C ASP A 13 5.77 3.51 -1.29
N ILE A 14 4.56 4.07 -1.17
CA ILE A 14 3.30 3.32 -1.28
C ILE A 14 3.19 2.69 -2.66
N PHE A 15 3.44 3.48 -3.70
CA PHE A 15 3.38 3.02 -5.08
C PHE A 15 4.36 1.86 -5.31
N ARG A 16 5.61 1.99 -4.85
CA ARG A 16 6.62 0.94 -4.94
C ARG A 16 6.24 -0.32 -4.16
N MET A 17 5.62 -0.20 -3.00
CA MET A 17 5.10 -1.36 -2.24
C MET A 17 4.01 -2.09 -3.04
N ILE A 18 3.07 -1.35 -3.63
CA ILE A 18 2.00 -1.93 -4.45
C ILE A 18 2.58 -2.65 -5.67
N VAL A 19 3.48 -2.01 -6.42
CA VAL A 19 4.10 -2.58 -7.61
C VAL A 19 4.88 -3.86 -7.27
N LYS A 20 5.69 -3.84 -6.20
CA LYS A 20 6.42 -5.04 -5.74
C LYS A 20 5.48 -6.17 -5.33
N HIS A 21 4.38 -5.86 -4.66
CA HIS A 21 3.38 -6.87 -4.31
C HIS A 21 2.74 -7.47 -5.55
N LEU A 22 2.39 -6.64 -6.53
CA LEU A 22 1.79 -7.09 -7.80
C LEU A 22 2.75 -7.89 -8.68
N ASP A 23 4.06 -7.65 -8.61
CA ASP A 23 5.06 -8.43 -9.34
C ASP A 23 5.13 -9.88 -8.82
N VAL A 24 5.04 -10.06 -7.50
CA VAL A 24 5.02 -11.38 -6.85
C VAL A 24 3.64 -12.03 -6.93
N PHE A 25 2.58 -11.24 -6.75
CA PHE A 25 1.19 -11.66 -6.72
C PHE A 25 0.39 -10.91 -7.80
N PRO A 26 0.54 -11.28 -9.08
CA PRO A 26 -0.13 -10.59 -10.18
C PRO A 26 -1.66 -10.74 -10.16
N LEU A 27 -2.18 -11.67 -9.35
CA LEU A 27 -3.59 -11.86 -9.07
C LEU A 27 -3.81 -11.69 -7.57
N THR A 28 -4.49 -10.62 -7.17
CA THR A 28 -4.66 -10.27 -5.75
C THR A 28 -5.94 -9.50 -5.50
N SER A 29 -6.22 -9.20 -4.23
CA SER A 29 -7.36 -8.35 -3.83
C SER A 29 -6.89 -7.00 -3.33
N LEU A 30 -7.75 -5.99 -3.41
CA LEU A 30 -7.48 -4.67 -2.83
C LEU A 30 -7.16 -4.75 -1.33
N GLU A 31 -7.80 -5.69 -0.61
CA GLU A 31 -7.54 -5.86 0.82
C GLU A 31 -6.13 -6.42 1.07
N ALA A 32 -5.66 -7.37 0.26
CA ALA A 32 -4.31 -7.88 0.38
C ALA A 32 -3.25 -6.78 0.18
N ILE A 33 -3.46 -5.88 -0.78
CA ILE A 33 -2.60 -4.71 -0.97
C ILE A 33 -2.61 -3.81 0.27
N ARG A 34 -3.80 -3.52 0.81
CA ARG A 34 -3.94 -2.70 2.03
C ARG A 34 -3.24 -3.33 3.22
N GLU A 35 -3.31 -4.66 3.38
CA GLU A 35 -2.62 -5.38 4.46
C GLU A 35 -1.10 -5.35 4.31
N VAL A 36 -0.58 -5.43 3.08
CA VAL A 36 0.88 -5.32 2.85
C VAL A 36 1.38 -3.95 3.25
N ILE A 37 0.65 -2.89 2.86
CA ILE A 37 1.03 -1.52 3.21
C ILE A 37 0.89 -1.33 4.72
N ARG A 38 -0.23 -1.77 5.32
CA ARG A 38 -0.45 -1.72 6.78
C ARG A 38 0.67 -2.45 7.55
N SER A 39 1.06 -3.63 7.07
CA SER A 39 2.15 -4.41 7.68
C SER A 39 3.47 -3.67 7.59
N SER A 40 3.78 -3.06 6.45
CA SER A 40 4.99 -2.24 6.29
C SER A 40 4.96 -1.01 7.19
N LEU A 41 3.82 -0.32 7.31
CA LEU A 41 3.65 0.82 8.22
C LEU A 41 3.90 0.40 9.67
N ASN A 42 3.36 -0.75 10.08
CA ASN A 42 3.51 -1.27 11.43
C ASN A 42 4.96 -1.67 11.72
N GLN A 43 5.64 -2.33 10.77
CA GLN A 43 7.06 -2.69 10.88
C GLN A 43 7.98 -1.48 11.01
N ARG A 44 7.63 -0.37 10.35
CA ARG A 44 8.35 0.91 10.45
C ARG A 44 8.01 1.70 11.72
N GLY A 45 7.11 1.16 12.56
CA GLY A 45 6.60 1.83 13.75
C GLY A 45 5.69 3.02 13.45
N LEU A 46 5.30 3.25 12.20
CA LEU A 46 4.50 4.42 11.81
C LEU A 46 3.04 4.29 12.22
N ILE A 47 2.57 3.06 12.40
CA ILE A 47 1.29 2.71 13.01
C ILE A 47 1.52 1.62 14.07
N GLY A 48 0.52 1.35 14.90
CA GLY A 48 0.62 0.35 15.97
C GLY A 48 1.06 0.94 17.32
N GLY A 49 1.33 0.06 18.28
CA GLY A 49 1.65 0.44 19.66
C GLY A 49 3.07 0.99 19.77
N MET A 50 3.22 2.32 19.72
CA MET A 50 4.48 2.99 19.99
C MET A 50 4.66 3.15 21.51
N THR A 51 5.77 2.65 22.05
CA THR A 51 6.18 2.92 23.44
C THR A 51 7.05 4.18 23.46
N THR A 52 6.52 5.27 24.03
CA THR A 52 7.36 6.43 24.33
C THR A 52 8.29 6.10 25.50
N GLN A 53 9.58 6.45 25.40
CA GLN A 53 10.59 6.25 26.46
C GLN A 53 10.31 7.04 27.76
N THR A 54 9.22 7.80 27.84
CA THR A 54 8.85 8.66 28.97
C THR A 54 7.71 8.13 29.84
N GLY A 55 7.43 6.83 29.78
CA GLY A 55 6.60 6.14 30.78
C GLY A 55 5.09 6.19 30.52
N ALA A 56 4.48 5.00 30.59
CA ALA A 56 3.06 4.74 30.85
C ALA A 56 1.99 5.13 29.81
N ALA A 57 2.31 5.35 28.53
CA ALA A 57 1.28 5.44 27.48
C ALA A 57 1.69 4.70 26.20
N THR A 58 1.06 3.54 25.98
CA THR A 58 1.03 2.89 24.66
C THR A 58 -0.05 3.59 23.84
N TYR A 59 0.34 4.35 22.83
CA TYR A 59 -0.62 4.89 21.87
C TYR A 59 -0.62 3.98 20.64
N ASN A 60 -1.81 3.49 20.29
CA ASN A 60 -2.02 2.76 19.04
C ASN A 60 -2.33 3.77 17.94
N ARG A 61 -1.31 4.19 17.18
CA ARG A 61 -1.54 5.02 16.00
C ARG A 61 -2.23 4.16 14.95
N LYS A 62 -3.45 4.55 14.54
CA LYS A 62 -4.15 3.94 13.40
C LYS A 62 -3.61 4.53 12.10
N ILE A 63 -3.82 3.83 10.99
CA ILE A 63 -3.64 4.41 9.66
C ILE A 63 -4.52 5.67 9.54
N SER A 64 -3.96 6.76 9.01
CA SER A 64 -4.73 8.01 8.85
C SER A 64 -5.62 7.93 7.60
N ASP A 65 -6.68 8.75 7.56
CA ASP A 65 -7.53 8.85 6.37
C ASP A 65 -6.72 9.33 5.14
N GLN A 66 -5.69 10.15 5.37
CA GLN A 66 -4.76 10.62 4.34
C GLN A 66 -3.92 9.47 3.76
N ASP A 67 -3.43 8.56 4.60
CA ASP A 67 -2.72 7.36 4.15
C ASP A 67 -3.66 6.45 3.33
N ILE A 68 -4.91 6.28 3.78
CA ILE A 68 -5.93 5.49 3.05
C ILE A 68 -6.19 6.10 1.67
N GLN A 69 -6.36 7.43 1.61
CA GLN A 69 -6.57 8.14 0.37
C GLN A 69 -5.37 7.98 -0.58
N LEU A 70 -4.14 8.11 -0.07
CA LEU A 70 -2.93 7.95 -0.87
C LEU A 70 -2.79 6.55 -1.45
N ILE A 71 -3.15 5.51 -0.70
CA ILE A 71 -3.20 4.12 -1.18
C ILE A 71 -4.21 3.99 -2.33
N ASN A 72 -5.42 4.52 -2.13
CA ASN A 72 -6.47 4.46 -3.15
C ASN A 72 -6.06 5.22 -4.42
N ASP A 73 -5.44 6.39 -4.28
CA ASP A 73 -4.95 7.18 -5.42
C ASP A 73 -3.92 6.41 -6.24
N CYS A 74 -2.96 5.74 -5.57
CA CYS A 74 -1.97 4.90 -6.26
C CYS A 74 -2.61 3.73 -7.01
N ILE A 75 -3.62 3.09 -6.42
CA ILE A 75 -4.37 1.99 -7.07
C ILE A 75 -5.14 2.52 -8.29
N CYS A 76 -5.79 3.68 -8.15
CA CYS A 76 -6.49 4.34 -9.25
C CYS A 76 -5.55 4.71 -10.39
N ASP A 77 -4.33 5.19 -10.11
CA ASP A 77 -3.33 5.47 -11.15
C ASP A 77 -2.95 4.20 -11.93
N LEU A 78 -2.76 3.07 -11.24
CA LEU A 78 -2.45 1.78 -11.88
C LEU A 78 -3.62 1.27 -12.73
N LEU A 79 -4.87 1.50 -12.31
CA LEU A 79 -6.06 1.21 -13.11
C LEU A 79 -6.14 2.11 -14.35
N ASN A 80 -5.96 3.42 -14.16
CA ASN A 80 -6.04 4.42 -15.23
C ASN A 80 -4.95 4.25 -16.30
N SER A 81 -3.74 3.84 -15.88
CA SER A 81 -2.63 3.53 -16.77
C SER A 81 -2.74 2.15 -17.44
N ARG A 82 -3.78 1.38 -17.11
CA ARG A 82 -4.01 -0.01 -17.56
C ARG A 82 -2.84 -0.94 -17.22
N VAL A 83 -2.21 -0.72 -16.06
CA VAL A 83 -1.23 -1.66 -15.51
C VAL A 83 -1.96 -2.81 -14.83
N ILE A 84 -3.05 -2.49 -14.12
CA ILE A 84 -3.98 -3.45 -13.53
C ILE A 84 -5.38 -3.28 -14.10
N GLN A 85 -6.21 -4.31 -13.94
CA GLN A 85 -7.61 -4.31 -14.31
C GLN A 85 -8.47 -4.93 -13.19
N PRO A 86 -9.75 -4.52 -13.06
CA PRO A 86 -10.69 -5.19 -12.18
C PRO A 86 -11.01 -6.59 -12.72
N GLY A 87 -11.29 -7.49 -11.79
CA GLY A 87 -11.59 -8.88 -12.10
C GLY A 87 -10.35 -9.72 -12.41
N ILE A 88 -10.43 -11.00 -12.08
CA ILE A 88 -9.31 -11.95 -12.24
C ILE A 88 -9.70 -13.23 -12.98
N ASN A 89 -10.99 -13.60 -13.01
CA ASN A 89 -11.51 -14.77 -13.72
C ASN A 89 -13.06 -14.80 -13.70
N GLU A 90 -13.64 -15.88 -14.22
CA GLU A 90 -15.09 -16.09 -14.29
C GLU A 90 -15.82 -15.98 -12.95
N VAL A 91 -15.14 -16.22 -11.83
CA VAL A 91 -15.71 -16.22 -10.47
C VAL A 91 -15.58 -14.86 -9.80
N ASN A 92 -14.56 -14.10 -10.16
CA ASN A 92 -14.23 -12.80 -9.59
C ASN A 92 -14.15 -11.78 -10.71
N GLN A 93 -15.30 -11.41 -11.27
CA GLN A 93 -15.40 -10.53 -12.44
C GLN A 93 -15.28 -9.05 -12.08
N ASP A 94 -15.48 -8.70 -10.81
CA ASP A 94 -15.52 -7.32 -10.31
C ASP A 94 -14.53 -7.08 -9.15
N LEU A 95 -14.42 -5.81 -8.76
CA LEU A 95 -13.78 -5.43 -7.51
C LEU A 95 -14.37 -6.23 -6.34
N PRO A 96 -13.56 -6.62 -5.33
CA PRO A 96 -12.24 -6.08 -5.01
C PRO A 96 -11.06 -6.86 -5.62
N TRP A 97 -11.30 -7.78 -6.55
CA TRP A 97 -10.22 -8.54 -7.18
C TRP A 97 -9.60 -7.75 -8.32
N ILE A 98 -8.27 -7.84 -8.43
CA ILE A 98 -7.50 -7.17 -9.47
C ILE A 98 -6.44 -8.10 -10.05
N SER A 99 -6.19 -7.94 -11.35
CA SER A 99 -5.10 -8.62 -12.05
C SER A 99 -4.14 -7.61 -12.69
N VAL A 100 -2.86 -7.97 -12.75
CA VAL A 100 -1.89 -7.28 -13.61
C VAL A 100 -2.25 -7.55 -15.06
N PHE A 101 -2.61 -6.49 -15.79
CA PHE A 101 -2.96 -6.54 -17.20
C PHE A 101 -1.73 -6.37 -18.09
N ASP A 102 -0.82 -5.47 -17.70
CA ASP A 102 0.36 -5.12 -18.49
C ASP A 102 1.62 -5.28 -17.63
N LYS A 103 2.22 -6.46 -17.72
CA LYS A 103 3.40 -6.82 -16.92
C LYS A 103 4.63 -6.01 -17.32
N GLU A 104 4.82 -5.72 -18.61
CA GLU A 104 5.95 -4.93 -19.08
C GLU A 104 5.90 -3.51 -18.51
N LYS A 105 4.71 -2.88 -18.49
CA LYS A 105 4.54 -1.60 -17.81
C LYS A 105 4.75 -1.69 -16.31
N LEU A 106 4.25 -2.74 -15.64
CA LEU A 106 4.50 -2.94 -14.22
C LEU A 106 6.01 -2.96 -13.92
N GLU A 107 6.79 -3.69 -14.72
CA GLU A 107 8.24 -3.79 -14.60
C GLU A 107 8.97 -2.45 -14.83
N THR A 108 8.41 -1.51 -15.60
CA THR A 108 8.99 -0.17 -15.73
C THR A 108 9.01 0.62 -14.42
N TYR A 109 8.10 0.30 -13.49
CA TYR A 109 8.05 0.92 -12.16
C TYR A 109 8.95 0.24 -11.13
N LEU A 110 9.55 -0.91 -11.49
CA LEU A 110 10.50 -1.63 -10.64
C LEU A 110 11.96 -1.26 -10.91
N LYS A 111 12.22 -0.64 -12.06
CA LYS A 111 13.54 -0.14 -12.49
C LYS A 111 13.88 1.17 -11.80
#